data_AF-A0A2G6J9L9-F1
#
_entry.id   AF-A0A2G6J9L9-F1
#
_cell.length_a   1.000
_cell.length_b   1.000
_cell.length_c   1.000
_cell.angle_alpha   90.00
_cell.angle_beta   90.00
_cell.angle_gamma   90.00
#
_symmetry.space_group_name_H-M   'P 1'
#
loop_
_entity.id
_entity.type
_entity.pdbx_description
1 polymer ?
#
loop_
_entity_poly.entity_id
_entity_poly.type
_entity_poly.pdbx_seq_one_letter_code
_entity_poly.pdbx_strand_id
1 'polypeptide(L)'
;MRVALAALLGACWLFAGCVSAGGGVGDALSAWRSGRTGAALERASAEYARFRDGNGLTEAAVRAAAADLRKTLSETPLPPAVAASADRSPHARPGVLAQELRADLLSGEVTATARAIGVVAGLELRARAPELLAIVYRRDPIRAAGRLMAGASVALRSVTVKRLALDALERLQRRP
;
A
#
# COMPACT_ATOMS: atom_id res chain seq x y z
N MET A 1 -6.75 7.31 55.00
CA MET A 1 -6.10 6.25 54.19
C MET A 1 -6.76 6.18 52.82
N ARG A 2 -6.30 6.99 51.85
CA ARG A 2 -6.90 7.12 50.51
C ARG A 2 -5.83 7.05 49.39
N VAL A 3 -4.83 6.17 49.55
CA VAL A 3 -3.69 6.10 48.61
C VAL A 3 -3.65 4.77 47.83
N ALA A 4 -4.44 3.77 48.22
CA ALA A 4 -4.33 2.43 47.62
C ALA A 4 -5.16 2.21 46.33
N LEU A 5 -6.11 3.08 45.98
CA LEU A 5 -7.02 2.84 44.85
C LEU A 5 -6.52 3.36 43.49
N ALA A 6 -5.58 4.31 43.49
CA ALA A 6 -5.07 4.90 42.24
C ALA A 6 -4.03 4.02 41.54
N ALA A 7 -3.35 3.13 42.27
CA ALA A 7 -2.33 2.26 41.71
C ALA A 7 -2.89 1.08 40.88
N LEU A 8 -4.13 0.65 41.15
CA LEU A 8 -4.76 -0.47 40.44
C LEU A 8 -5.36 -0.07 39.08
N LEU A 9 -5.72 1.20 38.88
CA LEU A 9 -6.26 1.68 37.60
C LEU A 9 -5.16 2.07 36.59
N GLY A 10 -3.94 2.38 37.05
CA GLY A 10 -2.78 2.64 36.19
C GLY A 10 -2.16 1.37 35.60
N ALA A 11 -2.31 0.22 36.25
CA ALA A 11 -1.72 -1.04 35.80
C ALA A 11 -2.48 -1.71 34.64
N CYS A 12 -3.79 -1.45 34.49
CA CYS A 12 -4.59 -2.00 33.39
C CYS A 12 -4.31 -1.35 32.02
N TRP A 13 -3.67 -0.17 31.98
CA TRP A 13 -3.34 0.51 30.71
C TRP A 13 -1.98 0.10 30.13
N LEU A 14 -1.13 -0.58 30.91
CA LEU A 14 0.20 -1.01 30.45
C LEU A 14 0.21 -2.40 29.82
N PHE A 15 -0.87 -3.18 29.93
CA PHE A 15 -0.94 -4.57 29.41
C PHE A 15 -1.88 -4.79 28.22
N ALA A 16 -2.55 -3.76 27.70
CA ALA A 16 -3.37 -3.88 26.48
C ALA A 16 -2.54 -3.84 25.16
N GLY A 17 -1.23 -3.56 25.24
CA GLY A 17 -0.37 -3.36 24.07
C GLY A 17 0.31 -4.61 23.49
N CYS A 18 0.12 -5.80 24.06
CA CYS A 18 0.82 -7.02 23.64
C CYS A 18 -0.10 -8.06 22.97
N VAL A 19 -1.20 -7.64 22.33
CA VAL A 19 -1.75 -8.46 21.26
C VAL A 19 -0.81 -8.29 20.08
N SER A 20 0.02 -9.30 19.84
CA SER A 20 0.81 -9.44 18.63
C SER A 20 -0.13 -9.39 17.42
N ALA A 21 -0.42 -8.18 16.95
CA ALA A 21 -1.24 -7.90 15.77
C ALA A 21 -0.43 -8.19 14.50
N GLY A 22 0.15 -9.39 14.42
CA GLY A 22 0.59 -9.99 13.18
C GLY A 22 -0.59 -10.63 12.46
N GLY A 23 -1.70 -9.90 12.32
CA GLY A 23 -2.82 -10.35 11.49
C GLY A 23 -2.32 -10.49 10.07
N GLY A 24 -2.47 -11.66 9.48
CA GLY A 24 -1.98 -11.92 8.12
C GLY A 24 -2.77 -11.10 7.09
N VAL A 25 -2.30 -11.09 5.84
CA VAL A 25 -3.03 -10.48 4.71
C VAL A 25 -4.48 -11.00 4.62
N GLY A 26 -4.72 -12.26 5.01
CA GLY A 26 -6.05 -12.86 5.07
C GLY A 26 -7.02 -12.13 5.99
N ASP A 27 -6.57 -11.66 7.15
CA ASP A 27 -7.42 -10.96 8.13
C ASP A 27 -7.78 -9.56 7.62
N ALA A 28 -6.81 -8.85 7.04
CA ALA A 28 -7.05 -7.55 6.43
C ALA A 28 -8.00 -7.65 5.23
N LEU A 29 -7.83 -8.69 4.39
CA LEU A 29 -8.74 -8.97 3.28
C LEU A 29 -10.15 -9.32 3.74
N SER A 30 -10.27 -10.16 4.77
CA SER A 30 -11.55 -10.52 5.37
C SER A 30 -12.26 -9.30 5.94
N ALA A 31 -11.54 -8.47 6.71
CA ALA A 31 -12.06 -7.21 7.24
C ALA A 31 -12.57 -6.29 6.12
N TRP A 32 -11.78 -6.10 5.06
CA TRP A 32 -12.17 -5.27 3.92
C TRP A 32 -13.43 -5.78 3.22
N ARG A 33 -13.48 -7.07 2.88
CA ARG A 33 -14.63 -7.68 2.20
C ARG A 33 -15.91 -7.66 3.02
N SER A 34 -15.79 -7.72 4.36
CA SER A 34 -16.92 -7.60 5.29
C SER A 34 -17.39 -6.15 5.53
N GLY A 35 -16.85 -5.17 4.82
CA GLY A 35 -17.19 -3.74 5.00
C GLY A 35 -16.50 -3.07 6.20
N ARG A 36 -15.72 -3.82 6.99
CA ARG A 36 -14.92 -3.30 8.12
C ARG A 36 -13.61 -2.68 7.62
N THR A 37 -13.71 -1.68 6.74
CA THR A 37 -12.58 -1.04 6.05
C THR A 37 -11.60 -0.35 7.01
N GLY A 38 -12.09 0.25 8.10
CA GLY A 38 -11.24 0.82 9.15
C GLY A 38 -10.34 -0.22 9.81
N ALA A 39 -10.90 -1.37 10.17
CA ALA A 39 -10.16 -2.48 10.77
C ALA A 39 -9.13 -3.10 9.80
N ALA A 40 -9.40 -3.08 8.49
CA ALA A 40 -8.43 -3.49 7.48
C ALA A 40 -7.27 -2.50 7.36
N LEU A 41 -7.56 -1.19 7.42
CA LEU A 41 -6.57 -0.11 7.36
C LEU A 41 -5.66 -0.06 8.59
N GLU A 42 -6.20 -0.28 9.79
CA GLU A 42 -5.39 -0.38 11.02
C GLU A 42 -4.35 -1.49 10.89
N ARG A 43 -4.77 -2.67 10.43
CA ARG A 43 -3.86 -3.81 10.20
C ARG A 43 -2.82 -3.50 9.13
N ALA A 44 -3.24 -2.94 7.99
CA ALA A 44 -2.33 -2.54 6.92
C ALA A 44 -1.32 -1.48 7.38
N SER A 45 -1.76 -0.53 8.21
CA SER A 45 -0.89 0.50 8.81
C SER A 45 0.14 -0.11 9.76
N ALA A 46 -0.27 -1.06 10.60
CA ALA A 46 0.63 -1.78 11.49
C ALA A 46 1.67 -2.60 10.73
N GLU A 47 1.26 -3.30 9.66
CA GLU A 47 2.16 -4.04 8.79
C GLU A 47 3.19 -3.12 8.12
N TYR A 48 2.73 -1.99 7.58
CA TYR A 48 3.60 -0.98 6.99
C TYR A 48 4.62 -0.45 8.01
N ALA A 49 4.17 -0.09 9.21
CA ALA A 49 5.04 0.40 10.27
C ALA A 49 6.10 -0.64 10.66
N ARG A 50 5.69 -1.90 10.88
CA ARG A 50 6.60 -3.01 11.16
C ARG A 50 7.67 -3.16 10.08
N PHE A 51 7.28 -3.12 8.81
CA PHE A 51 8.22 -3.29 7.70
C PHE A 51 9.15 -2.08 7.56
N ARG A 52 8.65 -0.85 7.75
CA ARG A 52 9.44 0.37 7.76
C ARG A 52 10.49 0.35 8.88
N ASP A 53 10.05 0.07 10.11
CA ASP A 53 10.88 0.06 11.30
C ASP A 53 11.91 -1.08 11.26
N GLY A 54 11.53 -2.27 10.80
CA GLY A 54 12.44 -3.40 10.58
C GLY A 54 13.54 -3.13 9.54
N ASN A 55 13.38 -2.10 8.70
CA ASN A 55 14.40 -1.65 7.75
C ASN A 55 15.10 -0.34 8.19
N GLY A 56 14.84 0.16 9.40
CA GLY A 56 15.46 1.37 9.93
C GLY A 56 15.13 2.65 9.16
N LEU A 57 13.99 2.70 8.46
CA LEU A 57 13.59 3.87 7.67
C LEU A 57 12.70 4.82 8.48
N THR A 58 12.91 6.12 8.32
CA THR A 58 12.01 7.12 8.92
C THR A 58 10.78 7.34 8.05
N GLU A 59 9.64 7.64 8.68
CA GLU A 59 8.41 7.98 7.94
C GLU A 59 8.61 9.18 7.01
N ALA A 60 9.39 10.19 7.45
CA ALA A 60 9.70 11.36 6.66
C ALA A 60 10.44 11.03 5.36
N ALA A 61 11.46 10.15 5.43
CA ALA A 61 12.21 9.74 4.24
C ALA A 61 11.31 8.97 3.26
N VAL A 62 10.45 8.07 3.78
CA VAL A 62 9.52 7.31 2.94
C VAL A 62 8.49 8.23 2.27
N ARG A 63 7.94 9.20 3.01
CA ARG A 63 6.98 10.17 2.47
C ARG A 63 7.61 11.07 1.42
N ALA A 64 8.84 11.53 1.64
CA ALA A 64 9.58 12.32 0.65
C ALA A 64 9.78 11.51 -0.64
N ALA A 65 10.22 10.25 -0.53
CA ALA A 65 10.38 9.36 -1.68
C ALA A 65 9.04 9.06 -2.39
N ALA A 66 7.95 8.88 -1.65
CA ALA A 66 6.62 8.68 -2.22
C ALA A 66 6.10 9.92 -2.96
N ALA A 67 6.33 11.11 -2.41
CA ALA A 67 5.97 12.37 -3.04
C ALA A 67 6.78 12.62 -4.31
N ASP A 68 8.09 12.40 -4.27
CA ASP A 68 8.98 12.51 -5.43
C ASP A 68 8.56 11.55 -6.54
N LEU A 69 8.35 10.26 -6.20
CA LEU A 69 7.90 9.26 -7.16
C LEU A 69 6.56 9.64 -7.82
N ARG A 70 5.57 10.13 -7.05
CA ARG A 70 4.30 10.61 -7.59
C ARG A 70 4.50 11.78 -8.55
N LYS A 71 5.33 12.74 -8.15
CA LYS A 71 5.65 13.92 -8.95
C LYS A 71 6.31 13.50 -10.27
N THR A 72 7.34 12.67 -10.23
CA THR A 72 8.02 12.21 -11.45
C THR A 72 7.09 11.44 -12.38
N LEU A 73 6.21 10.60 -11.84
CA LEU A 73 5.22 9.87 -12.66
C LEU A 73 4.16 10.80 -13.28
N SER A 74 3.86 11.94 -12.65
CA SER A 74 2.95 12.95 -13.20
C SER A 74 3.60 13.82 -14.27
N GLU A 75 4.89 14.15 -14.12
CA GLU A 75 5.64 15.00 -15.04
C GLU A 75 6.19 14.23 -16.25
N THR A 76 6.53 12.96 -16.05
CA THR A 76 6.89 12.03 -17.12
C THR A 76 5.81 10.95 -17.16
N PRO A 77 4.66 11.20 -17.81
CA PRO A 77 3.69 10.14 -18.08
C PRO A 77 4.37 9.14 -19.01
N LEU A 78 5.06 8.16 -18.41
CA LEU A 78 5.55 7.01 -19.13
C LEU A 78 4.31 6.40 -19.81
N PRO A 79 4.38 6.06 -21.11
CA PRO A 79 3.25 5.44 -21.78
C PRO A 79 2.84 4.24 -20.93
N PRO A 80 1.56 4.12 -20.53
CA PRO A 80 1.12 2.93 -19.82
C PRO A 80 1.55 1.71 -20.63
N ALA A 81 1.84 0.58 -20.00
CA ALA A 81 1.91 -0.67 -20.77
C ALA A 81 0.61 -0.84 -21.60
N VAL A 82 -0.50 -0.31 -21.08
CA VAL A 82 -1.80 -0.07 -21.75
C VAL A 82 -1.71 0.70 -23.09
N ALA A 83 -0.70 1.55 -23.31
CA ALA A 83 -0.49 2.26 -24.57
C ALA A 83 0.39 1.48 -25.57
N ALA A 84 1.19 0.50 -25.09
CA ALA A 84 1.94 -0.41 -25.95
C ALA A 84 1.11 -1.64 -26.36
N SER A 85 0.15 -2.05 -25.53
CA SER A 85 -0.81 -3.12 -25.82
C SER A 85 -2.10 -2.64 -26.52
N ALA A 86 -2.25 -1.34 -26.74
CA ALA A 86 -3.30 -0.78 -27.59
C ALA A 86 -2.96 -0.95 -29.08
N ASP A 87 -2.80 -2.21 -29.51
CA ASP A 87 -3.30 -2.56 -30.83
C ASP A 87 -4.82 -2.31 -30.75
N ARG A 88 -5.26 -1.19 -31.32
CA ARG A 88 -6.63 -0.67 -31.21
C ARG A 88 -7.58 -1.52 -32.04
N SER A 89 -7.69 -2.80 -31.70
CA SER A 89 -8.77 -3.63 -32.20
C SER A 89 -10.08 -3.17 -31.54
N PRO A 90 -11.13 -2.89 -32.31
CA PRO A 90 -12.47 -2.53 -31.80
C PRO A 90 -13.17 -3.69 -31.05
N HIS A 91 -12.42 -4.71 -30.65
CA HIS A 91 -12.84 -5.91 -29.93
C HIS A 91 -12.09 -6.08 -28.60
N ALA A 92 -11.49 -5.02 -28.06
CA ALA A 92 -10.90 -5.05 -26.72
C ALA A 92 -11.94 -5.58 -25.71
N ARG A 93 -11.73 -6.83 -25.28
CA ARG A 93 -12.71 -7.57 -24.46
C ARG A 93 -12.89 -6.83 -23.13
N PRO A 94 -14.13 -6.73 -22.60
CA PRO A 94 -14.34 -6.26 -21.24
C PRO A 94 -13.49 -7.14 -20.29
N GLY A 95 -12.49 -6.53 -19.64
CA GLY A 95 -11.59 -7.25 -18.72
C GLY A 95 -10.08 -7.11 -18.99
N VAL A 96 -9.66 -6.66 -20.17
CA VAL A 96 -8.22 -6.50 -20.50
C VAL A 96 -7.55 -5.47 -19.59
N LEU A 97 -8.13 -4.27 -19.47
CA LEU A 97 -7.62 -3.22 -18.57
C LEU A 97 -7.54 -3.70 -17.11
N ALA A 98 -8.51 -4.51 -16.68
CA ALA A 98 -8.57 -5.08 -15.35
C ALA A 98 -7.44 -6.10 -15.09
N GLN A 99 -7.05 -6.88 -16.10
CA GLN A 99 -5.94 -7.82 -16.02
C GLN A 99 -4.59 -7.10 -16.09
N GLU A 100 -4.44 -6.12 -16.99
CA GLU A 100 -3.22 -5.32 -17.12
C GLU A 100 -2.93 -4.54 -15.83
N LEU A 101 -3.94 -3.87 -15.27
CA LEU A 101 -3.81 -3.17 -14.00
C LEU A 101 -3.39 -4.12 -12.87
N ARG A 102 -3.95 -5.33 -12.84
CA ARG A 102 -3.58 -6.35 -11.86
C ARG A 102 -2.15 -6.85 -12.08
N ALA A 103 -1.73 -7.05 -13.33
CA ALA A 103 -0.36 -7.43 -13.67
C ALA A 103 0.63 -6.35 -13.21
N ASP A 104 0.35 -5.08 -13.47
CA ASP A 104 1.21 -3.96 -13.05
C ASP A 104 1.29 -3.82 -11.52
N LEU A 105 0.17 -3.96 -10.80
CA LEU A 105 0.13 -3.97 -9.33
C LEU A 105 0.99 -5.12 -8.76
N LEU A 106 0.98 -6.27 -9.43
CA LEU A 106 1.64 -7.48 -8.95
C LEU A 106 3.03 -7.72 -9.58
N SER A 107 3.50 -6.87 -10.49
CA SER A 107 4.78 -7.03 -11.22
C SER A 107 6.01 -7.13 -10.32
N GLY A 108 5.98 -6.46 -9.16
CA GLY A 108 7.16 -6.34 -8.30
C GLY A 108 8.14 -5.26 -8.78
N GLU A 109 7.74 -4.46 -9.77
CA GLU A 109 8.53 -3.36 -10.31
C GLU A 109 8.02 -2.01 -9.79
N VAL A 110 8.93 -1.18 -9.27
CA VAL A 110 8.56 0.10 -8.63
C VAL A 110 7.72 0.99 -9.54
N THR A 111 8.10 1.10 -10.82
CA THR A 111 7.49 2.00 -11.79
C THR A 111 6.08 1.54 -12.19
N ALA A 112 5.92 0.27 -12.55
CA ALA A 112 4.63 -0.30 -12.95
C ALA A 112 3.65 -0.31 -11.76
N THR A 113 4.10 -0.79 -10.61
CA THR A 113 3.26 -0.87 -9.41
C THR A 113 2.83 0.51 -8.93
N ALA A 114 3.72 1.50 -8.85
CA ALA A 114 3.36 2.86 -8.42
C ALA A 114 2.36 3.53 -9.36
N ARG A 115 2.49 3.32 -10.67
CA ARG A 115 1.54 3.83 -11.66
C ARG A 115 0.16 3.21 -11.50
N ALA A 116 0.11 1.89 -11.38
CA ALA A 116 -1.14 1.18 -11.20
C ALA A 116 -1.86 1.58 -9.91
N ILE A 117 -1.11 1.79 -8.81
CA ILE A 117 -1.64 2.37 -7.57
C ILE A 117 -2.25 3.76 -7.83
N GLY A 118 -1.54 4.61 -8.59
CA GLY A 118 -2.03 5.93 -8.98
C GLY A 118 -3.34 5.87 -9.76
N VAL A 119 -3.47 4.94 -10.71
CA VAL A 119 -4.72 4.72 -11.48
C VAL A 119 -5.85 4.24 -10.57
N VAL A 120 -5.59 3.26 -9.70
CA VAL A 120 -6.59 2.76 -8.73
C VAL A 120 -7.10 3.88 -7.83
N ALA A 121 -6.19 4.72 -7.30
CA ALA A 121 -6.54 5.83 -6.43
C ALA A 121 -7.23 6.98 -7.17
N GLY A 122 -6.80 7.26 -8.41
CA GLY A 122 -7.34 8.34 -9.24
C GLY A 122 -8.74 8.04 -9.79
N LEU A 123 -8.98 6.78 -10.18
CA LEU A 123 -10.27 6.30 -10.69
C LEU A 123 -11.14 5.64 -9.60
N GLU A 124 -10.69 5.64 -8.36
CA GLU A 124 -11.44 5.16 -7.19
C GLU A 124 -11.91 3.70 -7.32
N LEU A 125 -11.05 2.85 -7.88
CA LEU A 125 -11.36 1.44 -8.19
C LEU A 125 -11.37 0.59 -6.92
N ARG A 126 -12.41 0.71 -6.09
CA ARG A 126 -12.55 -0.01 -4.81
C ARG A 126 -12.45 -1.53 -4.91
N ALA A 127 -12.87 -2.09 -6.04
CA ALA A 127 -12.70 -3.52 -6.33
C ALA A 127 -11.23 -3.98 -6.33
N ARG A 128 -10.26 -3.05 -6.40
CA ARG A 128 -8.81 -3.29 -6.38
C ARG A 128 -8.14 -3.15 -5.02
N ALA A 129 -8.91 -2.85 -3.97
CA ALA A 129 -8.37 -2.83 -2.62
C ALA A 129 -7.70 -4.15 -2.17
N PRO A 130 -8.17 -5.35 -2.57
CA PRO A 130 -7.47 -6.59 -2.28
C PRO A 130 -6.03 -6.63 -2.81
N GLU A 131 -5.80 -6.14 -4.03
CA GLU A 131 -4.47 -6.04 -4.63
C GLU A 131 -3.59 -5.01 -3.92
N LEU A 132 -4.15 -3.87 -3.50
CA LEU A 132 -3.43 -2.89 -2.67
C LEU A 132 -3.02 -3.47 -1.31
N LEU A 133 -3.92 -4.20 -0.65
CA LEU A 133 -3.59 -4.93 0.58
C LEU A 133 -2.47 -5.95 0.32
N ALA A 134 -2.54 -6.73 -0.76
CA ALA A 134 -1.48 -7.67 -1.11
C ALA A 134 -0.11 -6.99 -1.25
N ILE A 135 -0.05 -5.78 -1.80
CA ILE A 135 1.20 -4.98 -1.89
C ILE A 135 1.72 -4.60 -0.50
N VAL A 136 0.84 -4.12 0.40
CA VAL A 136 1.23 -3.77 1.78
C VAL A 136 1.82 -4.97 2.52
N TYR A 137 1.29 -6.18 2.30
CA TYR A 137 1.77 -7.41 2.94
C TYR A 137 2.83 -8.19 2.13
N ARG A 138 3.22 -7.70 0.95
CA ARG A 138 4.20 -8.37 0.09
C ARG A 138 5.53 -8.57 0.83
N ARG A 139 6.07 -9.79 0.77
CA ARG A 139 7.39 -10.11 1.33
C ARG A 139 8.52 -9.86 0.33
N ASP A 140 8.25 -10.11 -0.94
CA ASP A 140 9.26 -9.98 -1.99
C ASP A 140 9.68 -8.52 -2.19
N PRO A 141 10.98 -8.26 -2.38
CA PRO A 141 11.48 -6.92 -2.59
C PRO A 141 10.97 -6.32 -3.90
N ILE A 142 10.64 -5.03 -3.86
CA ILE A 142 10.32 -4.26 -5.07
C ILE A 142 11.62 -3.92 -5.81
N ARG A 143 11.69 -4.40 -7.05
CA ARG A 143 12.81 -4.18 -7.95
C ARG A 143 12.76 -2.77 -8.53
N ALA A 144 13.95 -2.23 -8.80
CA ALA A 144 14.05 -1.07 -9.68
C ALA A 144 13.65 -1.51 -11.10
N ALA A 145 12.90 -0.66 -11.80
CA ALA A 145 12.56 -0.86 -13.20
C ALA A 145 12.76 0.48 -13.92
N GLY A 146 13.71 0.51 -14.85
CA GLY A 146 14.19 1.74 -15.47
C GLY A 146 15.02 2.61 -14.51
N ARG A 147 14.99 3.93 -14.72
CA ARG A 147 15.80 4.91 -13.96
C ARG A 147 15.14 5.37 -12.65
N LEU A 148 13.83 5.19 -12.51
CA LEU A 148 13.09 5.60 -11.32
C LEU A 148 13.55 4.82 -10.10
N MET A 149 13.96 5.55 -9.06
CA MET A 149 14.48 4.99 -7.81
C MET A 149 15.63 3.97 -8.00
N ALA A 150 16.40 4.05 -9.09
CA ALA A 150 17.54 3.17 -9.33
C ALA A 150 18.63 3.34 -8.25
N GLY A 151 18.86 4.58 -7.79
CA GLY A 151 19.80 4.89 -6.71
C GLY A 151 19.26 4.65 -5.28
N ALA A 152 17.97 4.33 -5.13
CA ALA A 152 17.40 4.03 -3.82
C ALA A 152 17.80 2.61 -3.36
N SER A 153 17.81 2.38 -2.05
CA SER A 153 17.95 1.01 -1.53
C SER A 153 16.72 0.17 -1.87
N VAL A 154 16.89 -1.15 -1.91
CA VAL A 154 15.78 -2.10 -2.10
C VAL A 154 14.70 -1.92 -1.03
N ALA A 155 15.13 -1.69 0.21
CA ALA A 155 14.26 -1.42 1.35
C ALA A 155 13.43 -0.15 1.12
N LEU A 156 14.07 0.97 0.74
CA LEU A 156 13.38 2.24 0.51
C LEU A 156 12.35 2.11 -0.61
N ARG A 157 12.69 1.50 -1.76
CA ARG A 157 11.71 1.24 -2.83
C ARG A 157 10.51 0.44 -2.34
N SER A 158 10.75 -0.64 -1.64
CA SER A 158 9.70 -1.55 -1.16
C SER A 158 8.77 -0.84 -0.18
N VAL A 159 9.34 -0.09 0.77
CA VAL A 159 8.57 0.65 1.79
C VAL A 159 7.83 1.83 1.16
N THR A 160 8.42 2.53 0.19
CA THR A 160 7.74 3.59 -0.57
C THR A 160 6.51 3.06 -1.31
N VAL A 161 6.62 1.93 -2.02
CA VAL A 161 5.47 1.33 -2.70
C VAL A 161 4.37 0.88 -1.72
N LYS A 162 4.75 0.32 -0.57
CA LYS A 162 3.79 -0.02 0.50
C LYS A 162 3.07 1.23 1.02
N ARG A 163 3.78 2.35 1.23
CA ARG A 163 3.18 3.63 1.63
C ARG A 163 2.20 4.15 0.57
N LEU A 164 2.57 4.07 -0.71
CA LEU A 164 1.69 4.46 -1.82
C LEU A 164 0.40 3.64 -1.83
N ALA A 165 0.49 2.32 -1.63
CA ALA A 165 -0.67 1.44 -1.56
C ALA A 165 -1.56 1.76 -0.34
N LEU A 166 -0.95 2.05 0.81
CA LEU A 166 -1.67 2.45 2.02
C LEU A 166 -2.40 3.79 1.84
N ASP A 167 -1.76 4.80 1.28
CA ASP A 167 -2.41 6.08 0.93
C ASP A 167 -3.61 5.88 -0.02
N ALA A 168 -3.47 4.97 -0.99
CA ALA A 168 -4.57 4.65 -1.90
C ALA A 168 -5.75 3.98 -1.17
N LEU A 169 -5.49 3.05 -0.26
CA LEU A 169 -6.53 2.43 0.57
C LEU A 169 -7.23 3.47 1.47
N GLU A 170 -6.48 4.36 2.12
CA GLU A 170 -7.02 5.45 2.93
C GLU A 170 -7.94 6.36 2.09
N ARG A 171 -7.56 6.64 0.84
CA ARG A 171 -8.39 7.43 -0.09
C ARG A 171 -9.68 6.70 -0.48
N LEU A 172 -9.60 5.41 -0.80
CA LEU A 172 -10.77 4.60 -1.16
C LEU A 172 -11.78 4.45 -0.02
N GLN A 173 -11.35 4.56 1.24
CA GLN A 173 -12.22 4.56 2.41
C GLN A 173 -13.03 5.86 2.53
N ARG A 174 -12.43 7.02 2.27
CA ARG A 174 -13.03 8.34 2.55
C ARG A 174 -14.21 8.72 1.65
N ARG A 175 -14.45 8.00 0.55
CA ARG A 175 -15.53 8.31 -0.40
C ARG A 175 -16.52 7.16 -0.43
N PRO A 176 -17.80 7.37 -0.07
CA PRO A 176 -18.80 6.32 0.14
C PRO A 176 -19.16 5.53 -1.11
#